data_AF-A0A7Y4ZRV7-F1
#
_entry.id   AF-A0A7Y4ZRV7-F1
#
_cell.length_a   1.000
_cell.length_b   1.000
_cell.length_c   1.000
_cell.angle_alpha   90.00
_cell.angle_beta   90.00
_cell.angle_gamma   90.00
#
_symmetry.space_group_name_H-M   'P 1'
#
loop_
_entity.id
_entity.type
_entity.pdbx_description
1 polymer ?
#
loop_
_entity_poly.entity_id
_entity_poly.type
_entity_poly.pdbx_seq_one_letter_code
_entity_poly.pdbx_strand_id
1 'polypeptide(L)'
;MRLFAPSVLVLWALTGCAAAIRERFEAQEIPRLKERAAFDLQCPKEQLTTAELGSMATQGVSGCGKRATYVQAPSGQWIMNTEHQNK
;
A
#
# COMPACT_ATOMS: atom_id res chain seq x y z
N MET A 1 24.43 -32.98 33.53
CA MET A 1 24.46 -33.06 32.05
C MET A 1 23.06 -32.84 31.51
N ARG A 2 22.77 -31.67 30.92
CA ARG A 2 21.47 -31.38 30.29
C ARG A 2 21.51 -31.92 28.86
N LEU A 3 20.81 -33.04 28.63
CA LEU A 3 20.60 -33.60 27.30
C LEU A 3 19.61 -32.69 26.56
N PHE A 4 20.13 -31.74 25.77
CA PHE A 4 19.33 -31.01 24.80
C PHE A 4 18.96 -31.96 23.65
N ALA A 5 17.69 -32.35 23.60
CA ALA A 5 17.17 -33.24 22.57
C ALA A 5 17.21 -32.54 21.19
N PRO A 6 17.89 -33.12 20.18
CA PRO A 6 18.00 -32.53 18.84
C PRO A 6 16.65 -32.45 18.09
N SER A 7 15.60 -33.08 18.63
CA SER A 7 14.28 -33.19 18.01
C SER A 7 13.47 -31.89 17.98
N VAL A 8 13.78 -30.90 18.83
CA VAL A 8 13.00 -29.64 18.91
C VAL A 8 13.40 -28.65 17.81
N LEU A 9 14.65 -28.71 17.33
CA LEU A 9 15.18 -27.80 16.31
C LEU A 9 14.56 -28.03 14.92
N VAL A 10 14.15 -29.27 14.61
CA VAL A 10 13.60 -29.62 13.28
C VAL A 10 12.17 -29.12 13.10
N LEU A 11 11.37 -29.03 14.18
CA LEU A 11 9.98 -28.59 14.10
C LEU A 11 9.81 -27.09 13.79
N TRP A 12 10.79 -26.25 14.13
CA TRP A 12 10.74 -24.81 13.85
C TRP A 12 11.06 -24.47 12.39
N ALA A 13 11.77 -25.34 11.67
CA ALA A 13 12.12 -25.10 10.28
C ALA A 13 10.93 -25.33 9.32
N LEU A 14 10.02 -26.25 9.64
CA LEU A 14 8.91 -26.62 8.74
C LEU A 14 7.72 -25.66 8.78
N THR A 15 7.61 -24.80 9.79
CA THR A 15 6.55 -23.78 9.89
C THR A 15 6.89 -22.46 9.20
N GLY A 16 8.14 -22.29 8.73
CA GLY A 16 8.62 -21.04 8.12
C GLY A 16 8.15 -20.74 6.69
N CYS A 17 7.65 -21.72 5.92
CA CYS A 17 7.33 -21.51 4.50
C CYS A 17 5.94 -20.91 4.23
N ALA A 18 4.99 -20.95 5.17
CA ALA A 18 3.62 -20.48 4.92
C ALA A 18 3.41 -18.98 5.24
N ALA A 19 4.30 -18.35 6.00
CA ALA A 19 4.16 -16.95 6.41
C ALA A 19 4.66 -15.94 5.35
N ALA A 20 5.56 -16.35 4.45
CA ALA A 20 6.23 -15.43 3.53
C ALA A 20 5.37 -14.94 2.36
N ILE A 21 4.19 -15.53 2.12
CA ILE A 21 3.39 -15.26 0.93
C ILE A 21 2.28 -14.22 1.17
N ARG A 22 1.82 -14.04 2.42
CA ARG A 22 0.66 -13.18 2.72
C ARG A 22 0.99 -11.68 2.89
N GLU A 23 2.25 -11.29 3.07
CA GLU A 23 2.62 -9.89 3.32
C GLU A 23 2.86 -9.03 2.06
N ARG A 24 2.79 -9.62 0.85
CA ARG A 24 3.16 -8.89 -0.38
C ARG A 24 2.01 -8.19 -1.09
N PHE A 25 0.76 -8.45 -0.73
CA PHE A 25 -0.39 -7.93 -1.50
C PHE A 25 -0.82 -6.52 -1.08
N GLU A 26 -0.65 -6.15 0.19
CA GLU A 26 -1.07 -4.83 0.72
C GLU A 26 -0.05 -3.71 0.43
N ALA A 27 1.18 -4.08 0.06
CA ALA A 27 2.28 -3.13 -0.15
C ALA A 27 2.39 -2.60 -1.59
N GLN A 28 1.65 -3.12 -2.57
CA GLN A 28 1.92 -2.83 -3.99
C GLN A 28 0.98 -1.83 -4.67
N GLU A 29 -0.18 -1.52 -4.09
CA GLU A 29 -1.13 -0.55 -4.69
C GLU A 29 -0.81 0.92 -4.36
N ILE A 30 -0.32 1.17 -3.15
CA ILE A 30 0.09 2.50 -2.66
C ILE A 30 1.26 3.11 -3.47
N PRO A 31 2.31 2.35 -3.85
CA PRO A 31 3.43 2.90 -4.62
C PRO A 31 2.98 3.54 -5.93
N ARG A 32 2.12 2.86 -6.71
CA ARG A 32 1.64 3.35 -8.02
C ARG A 32 0.79 4.62 -7.88
N LEU A 33 -0.03 4.70 -6.83
CA LEU A 33 -0.81 5.90 -6.54
C LEU A 33 0.10 7.11 -6.27
N LYS A 34 1.12 6.93 -5.44
CA LYS A 34 2.05 8.03 -5.12
C LYS A 34 2.82 8.53 -6.34
N GLU A 35 3.15 7.66 -7.31
CA GLU A 35 3.81 8.12 -8.53
C GLU A 35 2.91 9.01 -9.37
N ARG A 36 1.66 8.58 -9.56
CA ARG A 36 0.67 9.36 -10.30
C ARG A 36 0.40 10.69 -9.61
N ALA A 37 0.17 10.65 -8.29
CA ALA A 37 -0.11 11.84 -7.52
C ALA A 37 1.08 12.82 -7.45
N ALA A 38 2.32 12.32 -7.50
CA ALA A 38 3.49 13.19 -7.55
C ALA A 38 3.53 14.02 -8.83
N PHE A 39 3.18 13.42 -9.97
CA PHE A 39 3.04 14.14 -11.23
C PHE A 39 1.87 15.12 -11.19
N ASP A 40 0.67 14.64 -10.84
CA ASP A 40 -0.57 15.44 -10.87
C ASP A 40 -0.51 16.64 -9.90
N LEU A 41 0.08 16.46 -8.70
CA LEU A 41 0.21 17.51 -7.70
C LEU A 41 1.50 18.32 -7.86
N GLN A 42 2.44 17.90 -8.73
CA GLN A 42 3.80 18.46 -8.84
C GLN A 42 4.50 18.48 -7.48
N CYS A 43 4.47 17.34 -6.80
CA CYS A 43 4.95 17.20 -5.43
C CYS A 43 5.83 15.95 -5.30
N PRO A 44 7.00 16.00 -4.63
CA PRO A 44 7.84 14.82 -4.44
C PRO A 44 7.08 13.70 -3.73
N LYS A 45 7.27 12.44 -4.16
CA LYS A 45 6.52 11.27 -3.64
C LYS A 45 6.66 11.13 -2.12
N GLU A 46 7.81 11.54 -1.60
CA GLU A 46 8.19 11.45 -0.18
C GLU A 46 7.39 12.44 0.69
N GLN A 47 6.90 13.53 0.08
CA GLN A 47 6.06 14.54 0.73
C GLN A 47 4.56 14.26 0.57
N LEU A 48 4.20 13.14 -0.07
CA LEU A 48 2.81 12.74 -0.25
C LEU A 48 2.36 11.77 0.84
N THR A 49 1.20 12.08 1.41
CA THR A 49 0.46 11.23 2.33
C THR A 49 -0.83 10.75 1.67
N THR A 50 -1.12 9.46 1.83
CA THR A 50 -2.33 8.81 1.32
C THR A 50 -3.26 8.47 2.48
N ALA A 51 -4.57 8.59 2.29
CA ALA A 51 -5.59 8.21 3.27
C ALA A 51 -6.76 7.53 2.55
N GLU A 52 -7.22 6.40 3.07
CA GLU A 52 -8.40 5.73 2.54
C GLU A 52 -9.66 6.57 2.80
N LEU A 53 -10.52 6.71 1.79
CA LEU A 53 -11.74 7.51 1.87
C LEU A 53 -12.97 6.61 1.65
N GLY A 54 -13.39 5.93 2.71
CA GLY A 54 -14.64 5.16 2.78
C GLY A 54 -14.63 3.80 2.07
N SER A 55 -13.81 3.61 1.04
CA SER A 55 -13.57 2.30 0.43
C SER A 55 -12.11 2.13 0.04
N MET A 56 -11.63 0.88 -0.01
CA MET A 56 -10.27 0.56 -0.46
C MET A 56 -9.96 1.08 -1.87
N ALA A 57 -10.99 1.20 -2.71
CA ALA A 57 -10.88 1.72 -4.07
C ALA A 57 -10.85 3.27 -4.15
N THR A 58 -10.96 3.99 -3.03
CA THR A 58 -10.93 5.46 -3.00
C THR A 58 -9.85 5.95 -2.05
N GLN A 59 -8.89 6.70 -2.58
CA GLN A 59 -7.75 7.21 -1.84
C GLN A 59 -7.65 8.72 -1.96
N GLY A 60 -7.59 9.41 -0.82
CA GLY A 60 -7.17 10.80 -0.73
C GLY A 60 -5.65 10.89 -0.73
N VAL A 61 -5.11 11.85 -1.46
CA VAL A 61 -3.68 12.17 -1.46
C VAL A 61 -3.49 13.64 -1.14
N SER A 62 -2.58 13.94 -0.22
CA SER A 62 -2.24 15.31 0.17
C SER A 62 -0.73 15.50 0.29
N GLY A 63 -0.28 16.72 0.00
CA GLY A 63 1.12 17.11 0.08
C GLY A 63 1.38 18.42 -0.68
N CYS A 64 2.46 19.11 -0.35
CA CYS A 64 2.84 20.38 -0.99
C CYS A 64 1.72 21.44 -1.03
N GLY A 65 0.83 21.47 -0.02
CA GLY A 65 -0.31 22.38 0.05
C GLY A 65 -1.48 22.04 -0.89
N LYS A 66 -1.43 20.90 -1.58
CA LYS A 66 -2.49 20.43 -2.50
C LYS A 66 -3.09 19.12 -2.01
N ARG A 67 -4.29 18.81 -2.51
CA ARG A 67 -4.97 17.54 -2.26
C ARG A 67 -5.76 17.09 -3.49
N ALA A 68 -5.86 15.79 -3.68
CA ALA A 68 -6.71 15.18 -4.70
C ALA A 68 -7.29 13.86 -4.17
N THR A 69 -8.41 13.45 -4.74
CA THR A 69 -9.01 12.13 -4.50
C THR A 69 -8.79 11.29 -5.74
N TYR A 70 -8.50 10.00 -5.56
CA TYR A 70 -8.33 9.04 -6.64
C TYR A 70 -9.25 7.84 -6.42
N VAL A 71 -9.78 7.32 -7.52
CA VAL A 71 -10.58 6.10 -7.54
C VAL A 71 -9.85 5.04 -8.37
N GLN A 72 -9.85 3.80 -7.91
CA GLN A 72 -9.24 2.70 -8.64
C GLN A 72 -10.23 2.14 -9.68
N ALA A 73 -9.83 2.14 -10.94
CA ALA A 73 -10.58 1.48 -12.00
C ALA A 73 -10.45 -0.05 -11.90
N PRO A 74 -11.37 -0.83 -12.51
CA PRO A 74 -11.24 -2.30 -12.58
C PRO A 74 -9.94 -2.79 -13.22
N SER A 75 -9.27 -1.95 -14.03
CA SER A 75 -7.94 -2.21 -14.60
C SER A 75 -6.79 -2.10 -13.58
N GLY A 76 -7.06 -1.71 -12.33
CA GLY A 76 -6.07 -1.42 -11.29
C GLY A 76 -5.39 -0.05 -11.42
N GLN A 77 -5.84 0.80 -12.36
CA GLN A 77 -5.30 2.15 -12.53
C GLN A 77 -5.98 3.16 -11.60
N TRP A 78 -5.19 4.07 -11.03
CA TRP A 78 -5.70 5.19 -10.23
C TRP A 78 -6.10 6.36 -11.13
N ILE A 79 -7.36 6.77 -11.04
CA ILE A 79 -7.95 7.87 -11.80
C ILE A 79 -8.29 8.99 -10.82
N MET A 80 -7.83 10.21 -11.10
CA MET A 80 -8.19 11.37 -10.28
C MET A 80 -9.72 11.59 -10.33
N ASN A 81 -10.34 11.62 -9.16
CA ASN A 81 -11.75 11.93 -9.00
C ASN A 81 -11.96 13.45 -9.16
N THR A 82 -12.49 13.83 -10.31
CA THR A 82 -12.76 15.23 -10.67
C THR A 82 -14.22 15.64 -10.43
N GLU A 83 -15.07 14.72 -9.97
CA GLU A 83 -16.52 14.92 -9.79
C GLU A 83 -16.85 16.05 -8.79
N HIS A 84 -15.94 16.38 -7.88
CA HIS A 84 -16.12 17.42 -6.86
C HIS A 84 -15.22 18.66 -6.99
N GLN A 85 -14.43 18.80 -8.06
CA GLN A 85 -13.47 19.91 -8.20
C GLN A 85 -14.08 21.21 -8.81
N ASN A 86 -15.38 21.22 -9.14
CA ASN A 86 -16.07 22.33 -9.81
C ASN A 86 -17.16 23.00 -8.94
N LYS A 87 -16.88 23.30 -7.67
CA LYS A 87 -17.82 24.09 -6.85
C LYS A 87 -17.17 25.33 -6.28
#